data_AF-A0A1M6DUF2-F1
#
_entry.id   AF-A0A1M6DUF2-F1
#
_cell.length_a   1.000
_cell.length_b   1.000
_cell.length_c   1.000
_cell.angle_alpha   90.00
_cell.angle_beta   90.00
_cell.angle_gamma   90.00
#
_symmetry.space_group_name_H-M   'P 1'
#
loop_
_entity.id
_entity.type
_entity.pdbx_description
1 polymer ?
#
loop_
_entity_poly.entity_id
_entity_poly.type
_entity_poly.pdbx_seq_one_letter_code
_entity_poly.pdbx_strand_id
1 'polypeptide(L)' 'MISTIISLTQKVNIEEKMKNAPDKGYEIGVVIGTYLPFIVLIIIAYGTFYYFKKKEKNKPEN' A
#
# COMPACT_ATOMS: atom_id res chain seq x y z
N MET A 1 10.49 -12.82 12.15
CA MET A 1 9.23 -12.11 11.82
C MET A 1 9.46 -10.78 11.09
N ILE A 2 10.38 -9.91 11.52
CA ILE A 2 10.72 -8.67 10.77
C ILE A 2 11.30 -8.97 9.37
N SER A 3 12.04 -10.07 9.19
CA SER A 3 12.63 -10.42 7.90
C SER A 3 11.60 -10.75 6.80
N THR A 4 10.37 -11.14 7.14
CA THR A 4 9.30 -11.40 6.15
C THR A 4 8.78 -10.11 5.55
N ILE A 5 8.65 -9.05 6.37
CA ILE A 5 8.31 -7.70 5.92
C ILE A 5 9.46 -7.14 5.08
N ILE A 6 10.71 -7.36 5.52
CA ILE A 6 11.90 -6.99 4.74
C ILE A 6 11.96 -7.78 3.43
N SER A 7 11.48 -9.02 3.35
CA SER A 7 11.45 -9.79 2.10
C SER A 7 10.44 -9.24 1.08
N LEU A 8 9.37 -8.58 1.54
CA LEU A 8 8.42 -7.85 0.68
C LEU A 8 9.00 -6.51 0.20
N THR A 9 9.95 -5.93 0.94
CA THR A 9 10.64 -4.67 0.60
C THR A 9 12.10 -4.88 0.20
N GLN A 10 12.52 -6.13 0.00
CA GLN A 10 13.92 -6.55 -0.21
C GLN A 10 14.40 -5.92 -1.50
N LYS A 11 15.22 -4.86 -1.38
CA LYS A 11 16.01 -4.20 -2.44
C LYS A 11 15.55 -4.57 -3.85
N VAL A 12 14.28 -4.26 -4.17
CA VAL A 12 13.77 -4.44 -5.52
C VAL A 12 14.52 -3.37 -6.29
N ASN A 13 15.54 -3.79 -7.02
CA ASN A 13 16.31 -2.89 -7.86
C ASN A 13 15.36 -2.47 -8.99
N ILE A 14 14.51 -1.48 -8.68
CA ILE A 14 13.44 -1.00 -9.55
C ILE A 14 14.06 -0.54 -10.87
N GLU A 15 15.24 0.07 -10.81
CA GLU A 15 16.05 0.43 -11.99
C GLU A 15 16.38 -0.79 -12.86
N GLU A 16 16.80 -1.90 -12.27
CA GLU A 16 17.10 -3.14 -13.01
C GLU A 16 15.84 -3.81 -13.56
N LYS A 17 14.72 -3.76 -12.82
CA LYS A 17 13.41 -4.24 -13.29
C LYS A 17 12.83 -3.38 -14.40
N MET A 18 13.05 -2.07 -14.38
CA MET A 18 12.66 -1.15 -15.45
C MET A 18 13.56 -1.35 -16.67
N LYS A 19 14.87 -1.48 -16.49
CA LYS A 19 15.84 -1.70 -17.57
C LYS A 19 15.63 -3.01 -18.31
N ASN A 20 15.23 -4.06 -17.60
CA ASN A 20 14.94 -5.37 -18.16
C ASN A 20 13.45 -5.58 -18.47
N ALA A 21 12.63 -4.53 -18.44
CA ALA A 21 11.21 -4.63 -18.74
C ALA A 21 11.01 -5.07 -20.20
N PRO A 22 10.31 -6.19 -20.46
CA PRO A 22 10.08 -6.68 -21.83
C PRO A 22 9.10 -5.79 -22.61
N ASP A 23 8.23 -5.07 -21.90
CA ASP A 23 7.24 -4.18 -22.47
C ASP A 23 6.84 -3.06 -21.48
N LYS A 24 6.05 -2.11 -21.97
CA LYS A 24 5.53 -0.99 -21.18
C LYS A 24 4.55 -1.44 -20.08
N GLY A 25 3.87 -2.57 -20.25
CA GLY A 25 2.92 -3.10 -19.27
C GLY A 25 3.64 -3.60 -18.01
N TYR A 26 4.78 -4.25 -18.16
CA TYR A 26 5.63 -4.68 -17.06
C TYR A 26 6.18 -3.50 -16.27
N GLU A 27 6.65 -2.44 -16.95
CA GLU A 27 7.14 -1.21 -16.32
C GLU A 27 6.05 -0.56 -15.45
N ILE A 28 4.85 -0.42 -16.00
CA ILE A 28 3.69 0.10 -15.27
C ILE A 28 3.37 -0.78 -14.05
N GLY A 29 3.44 -2.10 -14.20
CA GLY A 29 3.26 -3.05 -13.10
C GLY A 29 4.29 -2.87 -11.97
N VAL A 30 5.55 -2.64 -12.30
CA VAL A 30 6.62 -2.36 -11.32
C VAL A 30 6.36 -1.06 -10.58
N VAL A 31 5.96 0.00 -11.29
CA VAL A 31 5.66 1.31 -10.69
C VAL A 31 4.44 1.21 -9.77
N ILE A 32 3.34 0.62 -10.24
CA ILE A 32 2.11 0.44 -9.43
C ILE A 32 2.39 -0.44 -8.21
N GLY A 33 3.10 -1.55 -8.38
CA GLY A 33 3.47 -2.44 -7.28
C GLY A 33 4.29 -1.75 -6.19
N THR A 34 5.13 -0.78 -6.57
CA THR A 34 5.92 0.03 -5.63
C THR A 34 5.05 0.98 -4.81
N TYR A 35 4.00 1.56 -5.40
CA TYR A 35 3.09 2.48 -4.70
C TYR A 35 1.95 1.78 -3.94
N LEU A 36 1.63 0.54 -4.30
CA LEU A 36 0.57 -0.26 -3.67
C LEU A 36 0.62 -0.30 -2.13
N PRO A 37 1.77 -0.51 -1.45
CA PRO A 37 1.82 -0.49 0.02
C PRO A 37 1.35 0.83 0.63
N PHE A 38 1.60 1.97 -0.03
CA PHE A 38 1.14 3.28 0.46
C PHE A 38 -0.38 3.43 0.29
N ILE A 39 -0.95 2.93 -0.81
CA ILE A 39 -2.40 2.92 -1.03
C ILE A 39 -3.09 2.09 0.06
N VAL A 40 -2.52 0.94 0.42
CA VAL A 40 -3.03 0.12 1.52
C VAL A 40 -3.07 0.91 2.84
N LEU A 41 -2.02 1.68 3.15
CA LEU A 41 -2.00 2.54 4.34
C LEU A 41 -3.10 3.62 4.31
N ILE A 42 -3.34 4.24 3.14
CA ILE A 42 -4.41 5.23 2.96
C ILE A 42 -5.78 4.60 3.19
N ILE A 43 -6.02 3.40 2.65
CA ILE A 43 -7.28 2.66 2.85
C ILE A 43 -7.50 2.34 4.33
N ILE A 44 -6.45 1.87 5.03
CA ILE A 44 -6.51 1.61 6.46
C ILE A 44 -6.83 2.89 7.22
N ALA A 45 -6.09 3.99 6.96
CA ALA A 45 -6.31 5.27 7.63
C ALA A 45 -7.75 5.79 7.42
N TYR A 46 -8.24 5.76 6.18
CA TYR A 46 -9.60 6.17 5.85
C TYR A 46 -10.65 5.25 6.50
N GLY A 47 -10.44 3.93 6.46
CA GLY A 47 -11.33 2.96 7.09
C GLY A 47 -11.41 3.14 8.60
N THR A 48 -10.27 3.35 9.25
CA THR A 48 -10.18 3.63 10.68
C THR A 48 -10.88 4.95 11.03
N PHE A 49 -10.63 6.02 10.28
CA PHE A 49 -11.32 7.31 10.46
C PHE A 49 -12.84 7.17 10.32
N TYR A 50 -13.29 6.50 9.26
CA TYR A 50 -14.72 6.29 9.01
C TYR A 50 -15.38 5.46 10.12
N TYR A 51 -14.71 4.40 10.59
CA TYR A 51 -15.19 3.56 11.68
C TYR A 51 -15.38 4.37 12.98
N PHE A 52 -14.38 5.17 13.37
CA PHE A 52 -14.47 6.00 14.58
C PHE A 52 -15.50 7.13 14.45
N LYS A 53 -15.58 7.79 13.29
CA LYS A 53 -16.59 8.82 13.02
C LYS A 53 -18.01 8.27 13.07
N LYS A 54 -18.23 7.05 12.58
CA LYS A 54 -19.52 6.36 12.68
C LYS A 54 -19.87 6.04 14.14
N LYS A 55 -18.89 5.66 14.96
CA LYS A 55 -19.10 5.37 16.39
C LYS A 55 -19.45 6.63 17.19
N GLU A 56 -18.81 7.75 16.89
CA GLU A 56 -19.13 9.05 17.49
C GLU A 56 -20.57 9.49 17.18
N LYS A 57 -21.00 9.36 15.92
CA LYS A 57 -22.36 9.74 15.50
C LYS A 57 -23.47 8.87 16.13
N ASN A 58 -23.17 7.63 16.52
CA ASN A 58 -24.13 6.71 17.13
C ASN A 58 -24.00 6.66 18.67
N LYS A 59 -23.28 7.60 19.29
CA LYS A 59 -23.19 7.68 20.74
C LYS A 59 -24.55 8.16 21.28
N PRO A 60 -25.23 7.40 22.15
CA PRO A 60 -26.46 7.88 22.76
C PRO A 60 -26.15 9.14 23.56
N GLU A 61 -26.87 10.23 23.27
CA GLU A 61 -26.86 11.42 24.12
C GLU A 61 -27.46 11.03 25.47
N ASN A 62 -26.72 11.30 26.55
CA ASN A 62 -27.10 11.00 27.92
C ASN A 62 -27.14 12.27 28.74
#